data_AF-A0AAV6AHD2-F1
#
_entry.id   AF-A0AAV6AHD2-F1
#
_cell.length_a   1.000
_cell.length_b   1.000
_cell.length_c   1.000
_cell.angle_alpha   90.00
_cell.angle_beta   90.00
_cell.angle_gamma   90.00
#
_symmetry.space_group_name_H-M   'P 1'
#
loop_
_entity.id
_entity.type
_entity.pdbx_description
1 polymer ?
#
loop_
_entity_poly.entity_id
_entity_poly.type
_entity_poly.pdbx_seq_one_letter_code
_entity_poly.pdbx_strand_id
1 'polypeptide(L)'
;MSTDERDAPPLTGHQVESILDEPRLVAETGVDARVAAIVDPVLIDLGYRLVRVRMLGMNGLTLQILAERPDGTMSVEDCEAVSRAISPVLDVDDPVDKAYHLEVSSPGIDRPLVRRTDFDRWAGFEAKVELAVPVEGRKRFRGWLLGTRDGEGGIRLLQSLETGVQEIWFPLDSLEEAKLVLNDALIRESLRAGKA
;
A
#
# COMPACT_ATOMS: atom_id res chain seq x y z
N MET A 1 27.12 -15.59 -49.42
CA MET A 1 26.87 -14.14 -49.16
C MET A 1 25.40 -14.06 -48.80
N SER A 2 24.96 -14.13 -47.53
CA SER A 2 25.25 -13.19 -46.43
C SER A 2 24.89 -11.78 -46.92
N THR A 3 23.90 -11.05 -46.45
CA THR A 3 23.11 -10.94 -45.20
C THR A 3 21.75 -10.31 -45.63
N ASP A 4 20.67 -10.30 -44.87
CA ASP A 4 20.45 -9.30 -43.82
C ASP A 4 19.00 -9.39 -43.31
N GLU A 5 18.78 -10.29 -42.35
CA GLU A 5 17.54 -10.39 -41.57
C GLU A 5 17.71 -9.42 -40.38
N ARG A 6 17.43 -8.14 -40.63
CA ARG A 6 17.46 -7.08 -39.61
C ARG A 6 16.26 -7.22 -38.67
N ASP A 7 16.48 -7.98 -37.61
CA ASP A 7 16.40 -7.53 -36.23
C ASP A 7 15.28 -6.50 -35.96
N ALA A 8 14.06 -6.98 -35.82
CA ALA A 8 13.03 -6.24 -35.09
C ALA A 8 13.41 -6.33 -33.60
N PRO A 9 13.54 -5.20 -32.87
CA PRO A 9 13.88 -5.25 -31.47
C PRO A 9 12.81 -6.04 -30.73
N PRO A 10 13.17 -6.91 -29.77
CA PRO A 10 12.16 -7.54 -28.94
C PRO A 10 11.42 -6.41 -28.23
N LEU A 11 10.10 -6.35 -28.42
CA LEU A 11 9.23 -5.58 -27.57
C LEU A 11 9.38 -6.19 -26.19
N THR A 12 10.23 -5.59 -25.35
CA THR A 12 10.39 -5.95 -23.96
C THR A 12 9.06 -5.64 -23.29
N GLY A 13 8.15 -6.62 -23.34
CA GLY A 13 7.04 -6.68 -22.41
C GLY A 13 7.66 -6.70 -21.04
N HIS A 14 7.49 -5.61 -20.29
CA HIS A 14 7.74 -5.62 -18.87
C HIS A 14 6.70 -6.56 -18.27
N GLN A 15 7.03 -7.85 -18.20
CA GLN A 15 6.23 -8.83 -17.49
C GLN A 15 6.28 -8.42 -16.02
N VAL A 16 5.20 -7.83 -15.54
CA VAL A 16 5.01 -7.56 -14.11
C VAL A 16 4.82 -8.92 -13.43
N GLU A 17 5.90 -9.55 -12.97
CA GLU A 17 5.86 -10.85 -12.29
C GLU A 17 6.65 -10.85 -10.96
N SER A 18 6.50 -9.78 -10.19
CA SER A 18 7.00 -9.66 -8.83
C SER A 18 5.94 -8.99 -7.95
N ILE A 19 5.56 -9.64 -6.84
CA ILE A 19 4.62 -9.07 -5.85
C ILE A 19 5.17 -7.78 -5.21
N LEU A 20 6.48 -7.54 -5.32
CA LEU A 20 7.11 -6.32 -4.82
C LEU A 20 6.67 -5.10 -5.64
N ASP A 21 6.50 -5.28 -6.96
CA ASP A 21 6.22 -4.21 -7.93
C ASP A 21 4.73 -4.02 -8.20
N GLU A 22 3.86 -4.67 -7.43
CA GLU A 22 2.43 -4.47 -7.55
C GLU A 22 2.10 -2.99 -7.24
N PRO A 23 1.45 -2.27 -8.18
CA PRO A 23 1.21 -0.85 -8.02
C PRO A 23 0.24 -0.58 -6.88
N ARG A 24 0.48 0.52 -6.16
CA ARG A 24 -0.47 1.02 -5.17
C ARG A 24 -1.67 1.65 -5.89
N LEU A 25 -2.87 1.32 -5.41
CA LEU A 25 -4.16 1.80 -5.90
C LEU A 25 -4.37 3.28 -5.60
N VAL A 26 -3.77 3.76 -4.51
CA VAL A 26 -3.83 5.15 -4.07
C VAL A 26 -2.41 5.69 -4.03
N ALA A 27 -2.17 6.75 -4.80
CA ALA A 27 -0.91 7.48 -4.78
C ALA A 27 -1.02 8.70 -3.87
N GLU A 28 0.07 9.01 -3.17
CA GLU A 28 0.22 10.30 -2.51
C GLU A 28 0.24 11.46 -3.52
N THR A 29 0.14 12.69 -3.01
CA THR A 29 0.26 13.91 -3.82
C THR A 29 1.30 14.86 -3.22
N GLY A 30 1.78 15.82 -4.01
CA GLY A 30 2.71 16.84 -3.53
C GLY A 30 4.06 16.25 -3.08
N VAL A 31 4.54 16.71 -1.93
CA VAL A 31 5.85 16.30 -1.37
C VAL A 31 5.88 14.80 -1.07
N ASP A 32 4.82 14.27 -0.48
CA ASP A 32 4.69 12.85 -0.14
C ASP A 32 4.89 11.95 -1.38
N ALA A 33 4.35 12.36 -2.54
CA ALA A 33 4.49 11.65 -3.81
C ALA A 33 5.91 11.67 -4.35
N ARG A 34 6.61 12.81 -4.22
CA ARG A 34 8.01 12.94 -4.65
C ARG A 34 8.91 12.04 -3.81
N VAL A 35 8.73 12.06 -2.49
CA VAL A 35 9.46 11.16 -1.59
C VAL A 35 9.16 9.71 -1.92
N ALA A 36 7.90 9.33 -2.14
CA ALA A 36 7.52 7.97 -2.54
C ALA A 36 8.26 7.53 -3.80
N ALA A 37 8.32 8.36 -4.85
CA ALA A 37 9.02 8.05 -6.10
C ALA A 37 10.53 7.84 -5.91
N ILE A 38 11.14 8.47 -4.90
CA ILE A 38 12.56 8.34 -4.58
C ILE A 38 12.84 7.05 -3.81
N VAL A 39 12.00 6.74 -2.81
CA VAL A 39 12.27 5.63 -1.88
C VAL A 39 11.76 4.28 -2.39
N ASP A 40 10.72 4.24 -3.22
CA ASP A 40 10.09 2.99 -3.67
C ASP A 40 11.08 2.06 -4.42
N PRO A 41 11.91 2.54 -5.37
CA PRO A 41 12.90 1.70 -6.03
C PRO A 41 13.93 1.10 -5.05
N VAL A 42 14.37 1.90 -4.07
CA VAL A 42 15.32 1.45 -3.03
C VAL A 42 14.69 0.37 -2.14
N LEU A 43 13.40 0.52 -1.81
CA LEU A 43 12.65 -0.46 -1.03
C LEU A 43 12.49 -1.78 -1.80
N ILE A 44 12.15 -1.71 -3.08
CA ILE A 44 12.01 -2.87 -3.97
C ILE A 44 13.32 -3.65 -4.04
N ASP A 45 14.46 -2.97 -4.25
CA ASP A 45 15.79 -3.59 -4.30
C ASP A 45 16.16 -4.31 -2.99
N LEU A 46 15.62 -3.84 -1.85
CA LEU A 46 15.80 -4.45 -0.54
C LEU A 46 14.76 -5.54 -0.20
N GLY A 47 13.79 -5.78 -1.08
CA GLY A 47 12.72 -6.77 -0.89
C GLY A 47 11.58 -6.29 0.02
N TYR A 48 11.37 -4.98 0.11
CA TYR A 48 10.24 -4.37 0.80
C TYR A 48 9.29 -3.70 -0.18
N ARG A 49 8.05 -3.53 0.25
CA ARG A 49 7.01 -2.78 -0.45
C ARG A 49 6.76 -1.50 0.31
N LEU A 50 6.74 -0.37 -0.40
CA LEU A 50 6.23 0.86 0.17
C LEU A 50 4.73 0.71 0.46
N VAL A 51 4.29 1.07 1.65
CA VAL A 51 2.87 1.12 2.02
C VAL A 51 2.37 2.56 1.92
N ARG A 52 3.06 3.49 2.57
CA ARG A 52 2.64 4.90 2.63
C ARG A 52 3.81 5.83 2.90
N VAL A 53 3.78 7.02 2.32
CA VAL A 53 4.60 8.17 2.74
C VAL A 53 3.70 9.28 3.25
N ARG A 54 4.05 9.94 4.37
CA ARG A 54 3.33 11.12 4.87
C ARG A 54 4.25 12.10 5.59
N MET A 55 4.12 13.38 5.26
CA MET A 55 4.58 14.47 6.12
C MET A 55 3.56 14.74 7.24
N LEU A 56 3.99 14.60 8.49
CA LEU A 56 3.18 14.77 9.69
C LEU A 56 3.67 15.96 10.51
N GLY A 57 2.75 16.81 10.97
CA GLY A 57 3.04 17.93 11.88
C GLY A 57 3.26 17.50 13.33
N MET A 58 4.01 16.42 13.55
CA MET A 58 4.34 15.87 14.87
C MET A 58 5.83 16.06 15.15
N ASN A 59 6.20 16.21 16.42
CA ASN A 59 7.60 16.45 16.82
C ASN A 59 8.29 17.57 16.02
N GLY A 60 7.55 18.66 15.72
CA GLY A 60 7.96 19.68 14.76
C GLY A 60 7.53 19.30 13.34
N LEU A 61 8.23 18.35 12.72
CA LEU A 61 7.90 17.80 11.40
C LEU A 61 8.49 16.39 11.28
N THR A 62 7.66 15.40 10.94
CA THR A 62 8.07 14.00 10.75
C THR A 62 7.74 13.54 9.33
N LEU A 63 8.73 12.99 8.63
CA LEU A 63 8.53 12.21 7.42
C LEU A 63 8.32 10.74 7.82
N GLN A 64 7.08 10.27 7.77
CA GLN A 64 6.75 8.88 8.04
C GLN A 64 6.74 8.06 6.75
N ILE A 65 7.47 6.96 6.75
CA ILE A 65 7.51 5.96 5.68
C ILE A 65 7.08 4.62 6.27
N LEU A 66 5.93 4.13 5.81
CA LEU A 66 5.45 2.79 6.13
C LEU A 66 5.91 1.82 5.05
N ALA A 67 6.58 0.75 5.44
CA ALA A 67 7.01 -0.32 4.54
C ALA A 67 6.78 -1.69 5.17
N GLU A 68 6.84 -2.74 4.37
CA GLU A 68 6.78 -4.12 4.84
C GLU A 68 7.29 -5.10 3.79
N ARG A 69 7.61 -6.32 4.19
CA ARG A 69 7.87 -7.42 3.26
C ARG A 69 6.57 -7.83 2.55
N PRO A 70 6.65 -8.56 1.42
CA PRO A 70 5.46 -9.06 0.72
C PRO A 70 4.48 -9.84 1.60
N ASP A 71 4.97 -10.50 2.65
CA ASP A 71 4.16 -11.26 3.60
C ASP A 71 3.51 -10.39 4.71
N GLY A 72 3.78 -9.09 4.72
CA GLY A 72 3.26 -8.13 5.69
C GLY A 72 4.12 -7.96 6.96
N THR A 73 5.27 -8.64 7.05
CA THR A 73 6.17 -8.56 8.20
C THR A 73 7.21 -7.45 8.05
N MET A 74 7.70 -6.94 9.19
CA MET A 74 8.85 -6.03 9.26
C MET A 74 9.34 -5.98 10.72
N SER A 75 10.62 -6.29 10.96
CA SER A 75 11.24 -6.17 12.28
C SER A 75 11.79 -4.76 12.55
N VAL A 76 12.33 -4.54 13.75
CA VAL A 76 13.03 -3.28 14.08
C VAL A 76 14.34 -3.15 13.28
N GLU A 77 15.06 -4.25 13.10
CA GLU A 77 16.26 -4.33 12.27
C GLU A 77 15.95 -4.04 10.80
N ASP A 78 14.79 -4.51 10.31
CA ASP A 78 14.32 -4.18 8.96
C ASP A 78 14.08 -2.66 8.82
N CYS A 79 13.45 -2.01 9.82
CA CYS A 79 13.24 -0.56 9.84
C CYS A 79 14.58 0.20 9.81
N GLU A 80 15.56 -0.28 10.58
CA GLU A 80 16.90 0.31 10.61
C GLU A 80 17.62 0.14 9.27
N ALA A 81 17.55 -1.03 8.65
CA ALA A 81 18.13 -1.31 7.34
C ALA A 81 17.53 -0.40 6.26
N VAL A 82 16.20 -0.28 6.22
CA VAL A 82 15.49 0.62 5.31
C VAL A 82 15.90 2.07 5.55
N SER A 83 15.88 2.53 6.80
CA SER A 83 16.26 3.90 7.16
C SER A 83 17.68 4.25 6.69
N ARG A 84 18.66 3.37 6.93
CA ARG A 84 20.05 3.56 6.46
C ARG A 84 20.16 3.61 4.94
N ALA A 85 19.35 2.85 4.22
CA ALA A 85 19.44 2.77 2.76
C ALA A 85 18.79 3.97 2.07
N ILE A 86 17.65 4.46 2.57
CA ILE A 86 16.92 5.56 1.94
C ILE A 86 17.47 6.93 2.32
N SER A 87 18.09 7.08 3.51
CA SER A 87 18.56 8.39 4.00
C SER A 87 19.53 9.07 3.03
N PRO A 88 20.59 8.41 2.51
CA PRO A 88 21.51 9.05 1.57
C PRO A 88 20.85 9.48 0.25
N VAL A 89 19.84 8.73 -0.21
CA VAL A 89 19.11 9.06 -1.44
C VAL A 89 18.22 10.28 -1.22
N LEU A 90 17.55 10.34 -0.06
CA LEU A 90 16.78 11.52 0.33
C LEU A 90 17.65 12.75 0.54
N ASP A 91 18.88 12.60 1.06
CA ASP A 91 19.84 13.70 1.21
C ASP A 91 20.33 14.24 -0.15
N VAL A 92 20.44 13.38 -1.17
CA VAL A 92 20.89 13.77 -2.51
C VAL A 92 19.77 14.45 -3.30
N ASP A 93 18.57 13.87 -3.30
CA ASP A 93 17.43 14.38 -4.06
C ASP A 93 16.70 15.54 -3.34
N ASP A 94 16.87 15.63 -2.02
CA ASP A 94 16.33 16.66 -1.10
C ASP A 94 14.91 17.16 -1.43
N PRO A 95 13.89 16.28 -1.42
CA PRO A 95 12.54 16.65 -1.84
C PRO A 95 11.77 17.49 -0.83
N VAL A 96 12.32 17.77 0.37
CA VAL A 96 11.65 18.42 1.49
C VAL A 96 12.44 19.65 1.95
N ASP A 97 11.93 20.85 1.65
CA ASP A 97 12.61 22.12 1.93
C ASP A 97 12.74 22.52 3.43
N LYS A 98 12.42 21.60 4.35
CA LYS A 98 12.36 21.85 5.81
C LYS A 98 13.04 20.72 6.55
N ALA A 99 13.71 21.03 7.66
CA ALA A 99 14.21 20.00 8.57
C ALA A 99 13.05 19.13 9.09
N TYR A 100 13.26 17.81 9.10
CA TYR A 100 12.29 16.82 9.55
C TYR A 100 12.96 15.67 10.30
N HIS A 101 12.17 14.92 11.06
CA HIS A 101 12.55 13.63 11.61
C HIS A 101 12.12 12.52 10.66
N LEU A 102 13.03 11.62 10.27
CA LEU A 102 12.69 10.44 9.48
C LEU A 102 12.16 9.33 10.42
N GLU A 103 10.97 8.83 10.14
CA GLU A 103 10.38 7.69 10.83
C GLU A 103 10.09 6.58 9.82
N VAL A 104 10.69 5.41 10.04
CA VAL A 104 10.42 4.20 9.25
C VAL A 104 9.78 3.17 10.16
N SER A 105 8.63 2.64 9.75
CA SER A 105 7.92 1.61 10.51
C SER A 105 7.04 0.73 9.62
N SER A 106 6.50 -0.34 10.20
CA SER A 106 5.43 -1.12 9.58
C SER A 106 4.07 -0.46 9.79
N PRO A 107 3.05 -0.75 8.97
CA PRO A 107 1.71 -0.17 9.14
C PRO A 107 0.99 -0.59 10.43
N GLY A 108 1.40 -1.67 11.09
CA GLY A 108 0.77 -2.15 12.33
C GLY A 108 -0.71 -2.46 12.18
N ILE A 109 -1.52 -2.08 13.19
CA ILE A 109 -2.96 -2.40 13.26
C ILE A 109 -3.84 -1.39 12.51
N ASP A 110 -3.47 -0.11 12.44
CA ASP A 110 -4.16 0.90 11.60
C ASP A 110 -3.70 0.79 10.14
N ARG A 111 -3.75 -0.43 9.60
CA ARG A 111 -3.17 -0.80 8.33
C ARG A 111 -3.98 -0.22 7.17
N PRO A 112 -3.39 0.65 6.32
CA PRO A 112 -3.99 1.01 5.05
C PRO A 112 -3.89 -0.17 4.07
N LEU A 113 -4.90 -0.32 3.22
CA LEU A 113 -4.95 -1.32 2.15
C LEU A 113 -4.72 -0.58 0.85
N VAL A 114 -3.53 -0.74 0.28
CA VAL A 114 -3.05 0.08 -0.83
C VAL A 114 -2.83 -0.72 -2.10
N ARG A 115 -2.93 -2.05 -2.06
CA ARG A 115 -2.76 -2.94 -3.23
C ARG A 115 -3.94 -3.90 -3.36
N ARG A 116 -4.11 -4.49 -4.54
CA ARG A 116 -5.13 -5.53 -4.78
C ARG A 116 -4.90 -6.71 -3.85
N THR A 117 -3.65 -7.17 -3.72
CA THR A 117 -3.29 -8.30 -2.85
C THR A 117 -3.56 -8.04 -1.36
N ASP A 118 -3.63 -6.79 -0.92
CA ASP A 118 -3.97 -6.48 0.47
C ASP A 118 -5.42 -6.87 0.78
N PHE A 119 -6.34 -6.67 -0.15
CA PHE A 119 -7.76 -7.04 0.04
C PHE A 119 -7.95 -8.55 0.09
N ASP A 120 -7.18 -9.31 -0.69
CA ASP A 120 -7.19 -10.78 -0.65
C ASP A 120 -6.59 -11.30 0.67
N ARG A 121 -5.43 -10.75 1.07
CA ARG A 121 -4.73 -11.12 2.31
C ARG A 121 -5.59 -10.91 3.56
N TRP A 122 -6.33 -9.81 3.60
CA TRP A 122 -7.13 -9.40 4.76
C TRP A 122 -8.62 -9.74 4.62
N ALA A 123 -8.98 -10.65 3.70
CA ALA A 123 -10.32 -11.20 3.63
C ALA A 123 -10.78 -11.77 4.99
N GLY A 124 -12.03 -11.52 5.36
CA GLY A 124 -12.60 -11.86 6.65
C GLY A 124 -12.42 -10.79 7.74
N PHE A 125 -11.56 -9.79 7.54
CA PHE A 125 -11.44 -8.65 8.45
C PHE A 125 -12.35 -7.50 8.04
N GLU A 126 -12.73 -6.68 9.02
CA GLU A 126 -13.53 -5.49 8.80
C GLU A 126 -12.66 -4.36 8.27
N ALA A 127 -13.11 -3.67 7.23
CA ALA A 127 -12.42 -2.53 6.63
C ALA A 127 -13.37 -1.34 6.46
N LYS A 128 -12.80 -0.14 6.48
CA LYS A 128 -13.42 1.09 6.00
C LYS A 128 -12.87 1.38 4.60
N VAL A 129 -13.77 1.67 3.67
CA VAL A 129 -13.47 2.05 2.29
C VAL A 129 -14.06 3.42 2.01
N GLU A 130 -13.28 4.29 1.40
CA GLU A 130 -13.68 5.61 0.93
C GLU A 130 -13.47 5.67 -0.59
N LEU A 131 -14.49 6.10 -1.32
CA LEU A 131 -14.47 6.22 -2.78
C LEU A 131 -14.17 7.65 -3.22
N ALA A 132 -13.43 7.77 -4.33
CA ALA A 132 -13.09 9.06 -4.94
C ALA A 132 -14.34 9.82 -5.38
N VAL A 133 -15.36 9.11 -5.86
CA VAL A 133 -16.66 9.66 -6.28
C VAL A 133 -17.79 8.98 -5.50
N PRO A 134 -18.79 9.72 -5.00
CA PRO A 134 -19.92 9.10 -4.30
C PRO A 134 -20.70 8.16 -5.21
N VAL A 135 -21.06 6.99 -4.69
CA VAL A 135 -22.04 6.08 -5.29
C VAL A 135 -23.32 6.21 -4.48
N GLU A 136 -24.44 6.52 -5.14
CA GLU A 136 -25.74 6.74 -4.48
C GLU A 136 -25.67 7.77 -3.33
N GLY A 137 -24.88 8.83 -3.52
CA GLY A 137 -24.69 9.90 -2.53
C GLY A 137 -23.79 9.52 -1.34
N ARG A 138 -23.18 8.33 -1.36
CA ARG A 138 -22.33 7.81 -0.29
C ARG A 138 -20.91 7.57 -0.79
N LYS A 139 -19.91 8.07 -0.06
CA LYS A 139 -18.49 7.80 -0.30
C LYS A 139 -17.89 6.75 0.63
N ARG A 140 -18.44 6.59 1.83
CA ARG A 140 -17.81 5.83 2.92
C ARG A 140 -18.57 4.55 3.22
N PHE A 141 -17.87 3.44 3.10
CA PHE A 141 -18.40 2.10 3.34
C PHE A 141 -17.60 1.44 4.46
N ARG A 142 -18.28 0.57 5.20
CA ARG A 142 -17.70 -0.25 6.26
C ARG A 142 -18.31 -1.64 6.17
N GLY A 143 -17.49 -2.67 6.24
CA GLY A 143 -17.93 -4.06 6.13
C GLY A 143 -16.77 -5.04 6.19
N TRP A 144 -17.09 -6.33 6.13
CA TRP A 144 -16.09 -7.39 6.08
C TRP A 144 -15.58 -7.58 4.65
N LEU A 145 -14.27 -7.64 4.49
CA LEU A 145 -13.63 -7.93 3.21
C LEU A 145 -13.95 -9.35 2.78
N LEU A 146 -14.38 -9.51 1.53
CA LEU A 146 -14.53 -10.83 0.89
C LEU A 146 -13.40 -11.12 -0.12
N GLY A 147 -12.37 -10.27 -0.14
CA GLY A 147 -11.30 -10.31 -1.13
C GLY A 147 -11.63 -9.54 -2.41
N THR A 148 -10.86 -9.80 -3.45
CA THR A 148 -11.06 -9.26 -4.79
C THR A 148 -11.87 -10.21 -5.67
N ARG A 149 -12.46 -9.67 -6.73
CA ARG A 149 -13.16 -10.47 -7.75
C ARG A 149 -12.23 -10.72 -8.93
N ASP A 150 -11.83 -11.97 -9.12
CA ASP A 150 -10.97 -12.37 -10.25
C ASP A 150 -11.58 -11.95 -11.60
N GLY A 151 -10.73 -11.43 -12.48
CA GLY A 151 -11.10 -11.03 -13.84
C GLY A 151 -11.84 -9.68 -13.99
N GLU A 152 -12.35 -9.10 -12.89
CA GLU A 152 -13.12 -7.84 -12.93
C GLU A 152 -12.46 -6.66 -12.18
N GLY A 153 -11.35 -6.89 -11.46
CA GLY A 153 -10.53 -5.80 -10.91
C GLY A 153 -11.24 -4.94 -9.85
N GLY A 154 -11.96 -5.57 -8.92
CA GLY A 154 -12.68 -4.86 -7.86
C GLY A 154 -12.65 -5.54 -6.50
N ILE A 155 -12.99 -4.80 -5.45
CA ILE A 155 -13.06 -5.24 -4.05
C ILE A 155 -14.50 -5.59 -3.67
N ARG A 156 -14.66 -6.59 -2.80
CA ARG A 156 -15.96 -7.03 -2.28
C ARG A 156 -16.04 -6.79 -0.78
N LEU A 157 -17.15 -6.18 -0.35
CA LEU A 157 -17.45 -5.90 1.05
C LEU A 157 -18.81 -6.48 1.43
N LEU A 158 -18.87 -7.24 2.52
CA LEU A 158 -20.13 -7.62 3.17
C LEU A 158 -20.47 -6.57 4.23
N GLN A 159 -21.54 -5.80 4.01
CA GLN A 159 -22.03 -4.80 4.95
C GLN A 159 -23.22 -5.33 5.73
N SER A 160 -23.21 -5.12 7.05
CA SER A 160 -24.38 -5.34 7.90
C SER A 160 -25.25 -4.08 7.91
N LEU A 161 -26.53 -4.23 7.61
CA LEU A 161 -27.57 -3.22 7.61
C LEU A 161 -28.71 -3.67 8.53
N GLU A 162 -29.61 -2.76 8.90
CA GLU A 162 -30.80 -3.11 9.70
C GLU A 162 -31.68 -4.16 9.01
N THR A 163 -31.72 -4.15 7.68
CA THR A 163 -32.53 -5.05 6.85
C THR A 163 -31.85 -6.39 6.54
N GLY A 164 -30.63 -6.63 7.01
CA GLY A 164 -29.86 -7.84 6.74
C GLY A 164 -28.43 -7.53 6.28
N VAL A 165 -27.82 -8.47 5.57
CA VAL A 165 -26.48 -8.28 4.99
C VAL A 165 -26.57 -7.98 3.51
N GLN A 166 -25.71 -7.08 3.04
CA GLN A 166 -25.59 -6.73 1.63
C GLN A 166 -24.13 -6.91 1.21
N GLU A 167 -23.93 -7.62 0.10
CA GLU A 167 -22.64 -7.62 -0.58
C GLU A 167 -22.57 -6.40 -1.51
N ILE A 168 -21.48 -5.65 -1.40
CA ILE A 168 -21.19 -4.48 -2.22
C ILE A 168 -19.87 -4.71 -2.95
N TRP A 169 -19.84 -4.30 -4.21
CA TRP A 169 -18.65 -4.37 -5.04
C TRP A 169 -18.24 -2.98 -5.51
N PHE A 170 -16.93 -2.72 -5.54
CA PHE A 170 -16.35 -1.48 -6.04
C PHE A 170 -15.18 -1.80 -6.98
N PRO A 171 -15.07 -1.11 -8.13
CA PRO A 171 -13.85 -1.11 -8.94
C PRO A 171 -12.64 -0.65 -8.11
N LEU A 172 -11.45 -1.25 -8.32
CA LEU A 172 -10.23 -0.84 -7.62
C LEU A 172 -9.85 0.62 -7.89
N ASP A 173 -10.12 1.13 -9.10
CA ASP A 173 -9.83 2.51 -9.52
C ASP A 173 -10.76 3.56 -8.90
N SER A 174 -11.88 3.13 -8.30
CA SER A 174 -12.81 4.02 -7.59
C SER A 174 -12.36 4.33 -6.16
N LEU A 175 -11.30 3.68 -5.68
CA LEU A 175 -10.83 3.78 -4.31
C LEU A 175 -10.05 5.08 -4.07
N GLU A 176 -10.43 5.81 -3.02
CA GLU A 176 -9.68 6.97 -2.49
C GLU A 176 -8.88 6.59 -1.25
N GLU A 177 -9.44 5.76 -0.37
CA GLU A 177 -8.75 5.25 0.81
C GLU A 177 -9.36 3.92 1.25
N ALA A 178 -8.55 2.97 1.72
CA ALA A 178 -9.02 1.81 2.46
C ALA A 178 -8.11 1.53 3.65
N LYS A 179 -8.71 1.09 4.76
CA LYS A 179 -7.96 0.62 5.92
C LYS A 179 -8.74 -0.37 6.77
N LEU A 180 -8.02 -1.20 7.51
CA LEU A 180 -8.63 -2.12 8.46
C LEU A 180 -9.27 -1.36 9.64
N VAL A 181 -10.36 -1.91 10.17
CA VAL A 181 -11.03 -1.40 11.36
C VAL A 181 -10.48 -2.11 12.58
N LEU A 182 -9.97 -1.34 13.53
CA LEU A 182 -9.54 -1.84 14.83
C LEU A 182 -10.72 -2.46 15.58
N ASN A 183 -10.67 -3.79 15.72
CA ASN A 183 -11.62 -4.57 16.51
C ASN A 183 -10.89 -5.76 17.17
N ASP A 184 -11.59 -6.51 18.03
CA ASP A 184 -10.98 -7.61 18.78
C ASP A 184 -10.39 -8.71 17.89
N ALA A 185 -10.99 -8.96 16.72
CA ALA A 185 -10.46 -9.95 15.78
C ALA A 185 -9.11 -9.50 15.22
N LEU A 186 -9.00 -8.24 14.80
CA LEU A 186 -7.77 -7.67 14.29
C LEU A 186 -6.67 -7.58 15.36
N ILE A 187 -7.03 -7.19 16.60
CA ILE A 187 -6.09 -7.15 17.72
C ILE A 187 -5.50 -8.54 17.97
N ARG A 188 -6.34 -9.59 18.01
CA ARG A 188 -5.88 -10.96 18.21
C ARG A 188 -4.94 -11.42 17.10
N GLU A 189 -5.22 -11.07 15.86
CA GLU A 189 -4.38 -11.43 14.72
C GLU A 189 -3.01 -10.73 14.80
N SER A 190 -2.99 -9.42 15.07
CA SER A 190 -1.75 -8.66 15.19
C SER A 190 -0.85 -9.16 16.34
N LEU A 191 -1.45 -9.53 17.47
CA LEU A 191 -0.71 -10.12 18.60
C LEU A 191 -0.15 -11.52 18.32
N ARG A 192 -0.72 -12.26 17.35
CA ARG A 192 -0.18 -13.56 16.90
C ARG A 192 0.99 -13.34 15.94
N ALA A 193 0.82 -12.45 14.97
CA ALA A 193 1.85 -12.13 13.99
C ALA A 193 3.13 -11.56 14.63
N GLY A 194 3.00 -10.72 15.66
CA GLY A 194 4.16 -10.16 16.37
C GLY A 194 4.91 -11.13 17.30
N LYS A 195 4.46 -12.38 17.45
CA LYS A 195 5.12 -13.43 18.25
C LYS A 195 5.81 -14.50 17.40
N ALA A 196 5.64 -14.44 16.08
CA ALA A 196 6.17 -15.43 15.13
C ALA A 196 7.57 -15.04 14.64
#